data_AF-A0A1S1NAR4-F1
#
_entry.id   AF-A0A1S1NAR4-F1
#
_cell.length_a   1.000
_cell.length_b   1.000
_cell.length_c   1.000
_cell.angle_alpha   90.00
_cell.angle_beta   90.00
_cell.angle_gamma   90.00
#
_symmetry.space_group_name_H-M   'P 1'
#
loop_
_entity.id
_entity.type
_entity.pdbx_description
1 polymer ?
#
loop_
_entity_poly.entity_id
_entity_poly.type
_entity_poly.pdbx_seq_one_letter_code
_entity_poly.pdbx_strand_id
1 'polypeptide(L)'
;MSLLTSPIKFEHITKEHGFVQVQCQCCQVIERATRLDTHPMSWLYAANHIGWRHVASEAFDIDVVCPDCVSLFNNPRQKPYKPAMRNAI
;
A
#
# COMPACT_ATOMS: atom_id res chain seq x y z
N MET A 1 8.92 -20.08 -4.54
CA MET A 1 8.87 -18.70 -5.07
C MET A 1 9.49 -17.80 -4.01
N SER A 2 10.61 -17.13 -4.30
CA SER A 2 11.12 -16.10 -3.39
C SER A 2 10.38 -14.79 -3.67
N LEU A 3 9.66 -14.28 -2.67
CA LEU A 3 9.10 -12.95 -2.72
C LEU A 3 10.19 -11.97 -2.28
N LEU A 4 10.52 -11.01 -3.13
CA LEU A 4 11.40 -9.90 -2.77
C LEU A 4 10.53 -8.71 -2.37
N THR A 5 10.81 -8.13 -1.20
CA THR A 5 10.13 -6.92 -0.75
C THR A 5 11.14 -5.81 -0.50
N SER A 6 10.83 -4.61 -0.96
CA SER A 6 11.65 -3.41 -0.79
C SER A 6 10.77 -2.24 -0.34
N PRO A 7 11.36 -1.19 0.27
CA PRO A 7 10.61 0.02 0.60
C PRO A 7 10.02 0.68 -0.65
N ILE A 8 8.82 1.24 -0.52
CA ILE A 8 8.25 2.10 -1.57
C ILE A 8 9.03 3.42 -1.65
N LYS A 9 8.98 4.06 -2.81
CA LYS A 9 9.71 5.30 -3.12
C LYS A 9 8.82 6.53 -3.00
N PHE A 10 9.45 7.70 -2.97
CA PHE A 10 8.77 8.99 -2.86
C PHE A 10 7.79 9.27 -4.01
N GLU A 11 8.12 8.82 -5.21
CA GLU A 11 7.28 8.97 -6.42
C GLU A 11 5.90 8.30 -6.31
N HIS A 12 5.74 7.38 -5.37
CA HIS A 12 4.47 6.69 -5.08
C HIS A 12 3.58 7.45 -4.09
N ILE A 13 4.09 8.53 -3.49
CA ILE A 13 3.35 9.36 -2.56
C ILE A 13 2.75 10.54 -3.32
N THR A 14 1.43 10.66 -3.28
CA THR A 14 0.70 11.71 -3.99
C THR A 14 0.09 12.71 -3.01
N LYS A 15 -0.10 13.96 -3.44
CA LYS A 15 -0.83 14.98 -2.68
C LYS A 15 -2.09 15.36 -3.45
N GLU A 16 -3.26 15.08 -2.87
CA GLU A 16 -4.57 15.35 -3.46
C GLU A 16 -5.43 16.12 -2.46
N HIS A 17 -6.04 17.22 -2.87
CA HIS A 17 -6.88 18.08 -2.01
C HIS A 17 -6.21 18.50 -0.69
N GLY A 18 -4.88 18.68 -0.68
CA GLY A 18 -4.12 19.04 0.52
C GLY A 18 -3.71 17.85 1.40
N PHE A 19 -4.19 16.64 1.11
CA PHE A 19 -3.85 15.42 1.83
C PHE A 19 -2.80 14.62 1.08
N VAL A 20 -1.82 14.12 1.83
CA VAL A 20 -0.86 13.15 1.30
C VAL A 20 -1.49 11.77 1.36
N GLN A 21 -1.32 10.97 0.31
CA GLN A 21 -1.87 9.63 0.21
C GLN A 21 -0.96 8.65 -0.53
N VAL A 22 -1.23 7.36 -0.33
CA VAL A 22 -0.62 6.24 -1.03
C VAL A 22 -1.72 5.25 -1.45
N GLN A 23 -1.58 4.65 -2.63
CA GLN A 23 -2.58 3.73 -3.19
C GLN A 23 -1.96 2.38 -3.47
N CYS A 24 -2.62 1.31 -3.02
CA CYS A 24 -2.20 -0.05 -3.31
C CYS A 24 -2.57 -0.42 -4.74
N GLN A 25 -1.60 -0.88 -5.53
CA GLN A 25 -1.84 -1.35 -6.90
C GLN A 25 -2.50 -2.75 -6.92
N CYS A 26 -2.46 -3.50 -5.82
CA CYS A 26 -3.07 -4.83 -5.74
C CYS A 26 -4.58 -4.76 -5.45
N CYS A 27 -4.99 -4.12 -4.36
CA CYS A 27 -6.40 -4.07 -3.92
C CYS A 27 -7.06 -2.70 -4.09
N GLN A 28 -6.35 -1.71 -4.65
CA GLN A 28 -6.85 -0.35 -4.89
C GLN A 28 -7.24 0.43 -3.63
N VAL A 29 -6.85 -0.04 -2.44
CA VAL A 29 -7.05 0.72 -1.19
C VAL A 29 -6.18 1.97 -1.19
N ILE A 30 -6.74 3.09 -0.73
CA ILE A 30 -6.06 4.37 -0.59
C ILE A 30 -5.97 4.71 0.89
N GLU A 31 -4.75 4.86 1.40
CA GLU A 31 -4.51 5.42 2.73
C GLU A 31 -4.14 6.89 2.61
N ARG A 32 -4.80 7.73 3.40
CA ARG A 32 -4.61 9.19 3.38
C ARG A 32 -4.20 9.68 4.76
N ALA A 33 -3.39 10.72 4.78
CA ALA A 33 -3.06 11.43 6.00
C ALA A 33 -4.31 12.03 6.63
N THR A 34 -4.40 11.94 7.96
CA THR A 34 -5.51 12.56 8.71
C THR A 34 -5.35 14.06 8.87
N ARG A 35 -4.11 14.55 8.84
CA ARG A 35 -3.77 15.98 8.95
C ARG A 35 -3.49 16.57 7.58
N LEU A 36 -4.12 17.71 7.31
CA LEU A 36 -3.77 18.59 6.21
C LEU A 36 -2.29 18.97 6.29
N ASP A 37 -1.65 19.11 5.14
CA ASP A 37 -0.25 19.54 4.99
C ASP A 37 0.79 18.66 5.71
N THR A 38 0.46 17.39 5.94
CA THR A 38 1.46 16.38 6.31
C THR A 38 2.59 16.39 5.28
N HIS A 39 3.85 16.43 5.74
CA HIS A 39 4.98 16.46 4.82
C HIS A 39 5.12 15.10 4.09
N PRO A 40 5.21 15.07 2.75
CA PRO A 40 5.23 13.81 1.99
C PRO A 40 6.35 12.84 2.38
N MET A 41 7.54 13.35 2.73
CA MET A 41 8.65 12.49 3.21
C MET A 41 8.32 11.81 4.55
N SER A 42 7.68 12.51 5.48
CA SER A 42 7.29 11.93 6.77
C SER A 42 6.23 10.85 6.58
N TRP A 43 5.30 11.07 5.65
CA TRP A 43 4.31 10.08 5.25
C TRP A 43 4.96 8.84 4.62
N LEU A 44 5.94 9.02 3.72
CA LEU A 44 6.70 7.92 3.12
C LEU A 44 7.39 7.05 4.19
N TYR A 45 8.06 7.69 5.16
CA TYR A 45 8.72 6.96 6.24
C TYR A 45 7.71 6.18 7.08
N ALA A 46 6.56 6.78 7.40
CA ALA A 46 5.50 6.10 8.14
C ALA A 46 4.92 4.92 7.33
N ALA A 47 4.61 5.11 6.05
CA ALA A 47 4.10 4.06 5.16
C ALA A 47 5.07 2.87 5.09
N ASN A 48 6.36 3.14 4.89
CA ASN A 48 7.38 2.11 4.91
C ASN A 48 7.52 1.44 6.28
N HIS A 49 7.36 2.18 7.38
CA HIS A 49 7.42 1.60 8.72
C HIS A 49 6.24 0.64 9.00
N ILE A 50 5.03 0.99 8.58
CA ILE A 50 3.83 0.17 8.82
C ILE A 50 3.70 -1.03 7.86
N GLY A 51 4.53 -1.10 6.82
CA GLY A 51 4.64 -2.28 5.96
C GLY A 51 4.18 -2.10 4.51
N TRP A 52 4.01 -0.87 4.03
CA TRP A 52 3.88 -0.65 2.58
C TRP A 52 5.17 -1.04 1.88
N ARG A 53 5.07 -1.86 0.83
CA ARG A 53 6.23 -2.43 0.13
C ARG A 53 6.04 -2.41 -1.38
N HIS A 54 7.16 -2.30 -2.07
CA HIS A 54 7.31 -2.79 -3.43
C HIS A 54 7.53 -4.31 -3.33
N VAL A 55 6.78 -5.07 -4.12
CA VAL A 55 6.82 -6.53 -4.13
C VAL A 55 7.17 -7.03 -5.52
N ALA A 56 8.24 -7.80 -5.61
CA ALA A 56 8.72 -8.40 -6.85
C ALA A 56 8.90 -9.92 -6.72
N SER A 57 8.62 -10.63 -7.80
CA SER A 57 8.89 -12.06 -7.98
C SER A 57 9.32 -12.33 -9.42
N GLU A 58 9.63 -13.58 -9.75
CA GLU A 58 9.94 -13.99 -11.13
C GLU A 58 8.75 -13.76 -12.10
N ALA A 59 7.51 -13.71 -11.58
CA ALA A 59 6.30 -13.66 -12.41
C ALA A 59 5.64 -12.27 -12.45
N PHE A 60 5.97 -11.38 -11.52
CA PHE A 60 5.33 -10.07 -11.42
C PHE A 60 6.19 -9.07 -10.65
N ASP A 61 5.94 -7.80 -10.93
CA ASP A 61 6.57 -6.67 -10.26
C ASP A 61 5.49 -5.61 -9.94
N ILE A 62 5.31 -5.27 -8.66
CA ILE A 62 4.24 -4.37 -8.19
C ILE A 62 4.84 -3.30 -7.27
N ASP A 63 4.85 -2.05 -7.73
CA ASP A 63 5.56 -0.94 -7.09
C ASP A 63 5.02 -0.58 -5.70
N VAL A 64 3.70 -0.71 -5.49
CA VAL A 64 3.04 -0.25 -4.26
C VAL A 64 2.00 -1.26 -3.79
N VAL A 65 2.31 -1.93 -2.69
CA VAL A 65 1.46 -2.94 -2.06
C VAL A 65 1.23 -2.60 -0.59
N CYS A 66 -0.03 -2.62 -0.16
CA CYS A 66 -0.39 -2.37 1.23
C CYS A 66 0.00 -3.56 2.14
N PRO A 67 0.13 -3.33 3.47
CA PRO A 67 0.52 -4.36 4.43
C PRO A 67 -0.33 -5.65 4.36
N ASP A 68 -1.64 -5.50 4.15
CA ASP A 68 -2.56 -6.64 4.04
C ASP A 68 -2.25 -7.51 2.83
N CYS A 69 -2.04 -6.91 1.66
CA CYS A 69 -1.68 -7.63 0.44
C CYS A 69 -0.29 -8.26 0.56
N VAL A 70 0.68 -7.57 1.18
CA VAL A 70 2.01 -8.15 1.48
C VAL A 70 1.87 -9.39 2.35
N SER A 71 1.00 -9.36 3.37
CA SER A 71 0.73 -10.52 4.22
C SER A 71 0.13 -11.69 3.44
N LEU A 72 -0.78 -11.43 2.50
CA LEU A 72 -1.35 -12.47 1.63
C LEU A 72 -0.29 -13.13 0.72
N PHE A 73 0.65 -12.36 0.18
CA PHE A 73 1.76 -12.94 -0.61
C PHE A 73 2.67 -13.84 0.24
N ASN A 74 2.95 -13.43 1.49
CA ASN A 74 3.76 -14.23 2.41
C ASN A 74 3.02 -15.44 2.98
N ASN A 75 1.69 -15.44 2.97
CA ASN A 75 0.87 -16.51 3.52
C ASN A 75 -0.28 -16.89 2.58
N PRO A 76 0.01 -17.64 1.50
CA PRO A 76 -0.95 -17.95 0.43
C PRO A 76 -2.10 -18.87 0.86
N ARG A 77 -2.18 -19.27 2.13
CA ARG A 77 -3.27 -20.10 2.68
C ARG A 77 -4.51 -19.29 3.08
N GLN A 78 -4.47 -17.96 3.02
CA GLN A 78 -5.63 -17.12 3.32
C GLN A 78 -6.51 -16.93 2.08
N LYS A 79 -7.81 -17.27 2.22
CA LYS A 79 -8.84 -17.06 1.19
C LYS A 79 -8.87 -15.58 0.75
N PRO A 80 -9.21 -15.29 -0.51
CA PRO A 80 -9.26 -13.92 -1.02
C PRO A 80 -10.12 -13.01 -0.14
N TYR A 81 -9.54 -11.90 0.30
CA TYR A 81 -10.23 -10.84 1.01
C TYR A 81 -11.32 -10.26 0.11
N LYS A 82 -12.59 -10.48 0.48
CA LYS A 82 -13.71 -9.75 -0.11
C LYS A 82 -13.83 -8.42 0.63
N PRO A 83 -13.62 -7.26 -0.02
CA PRO A 83 -13.91 -5.99 0.63
C PRO A 83 -15.41 -5.98 0.99
N ALA A 84 -15.71 -5.69 2.25
CA ALA A 84 -17.08 -5.47 2.69
C ALA A 84 -17.64 -4.29 1.89
N MET A 85 -18.62 -4.55 1.02
CA MET A 85 -19.43 -3.50 0.41
C MET A 85 -20.03 -2.67 1.55
N ARG A 86 -19.52 -1.46 1.75
CA ARG A 86 -20.21 -0.46 2.55
C ARG A 86 -21.50 -0.14 1.80
N ASN A 87 -22.63 -0.53 2.39
CA ASN A 87 -23.95 -0.08 1.94
C ASN A 87 -23.93 1.45 1.84
N ALA A 88 -24.14 1.96 0.63
CA ALA A 88 -24.59 3.33 0.44
C ALA A 88 -25.98 3.42 1.07
N ILE A 89 -26.11 4.26 2.10
CA ILE A 89 -27.39 4.73 2.63
C ILE A 89 -27.72 6.01 1.89
#